data_AF-A0A938SRY6-F1
#
_entry.id   AF-A0A938SRY6-F1
#
_cell.length_a   1.000
_cell.length_b   1.000
_cell.length_c   1.000
_cell.angle_alpha   90.00
_cell.angle_beta   90.00
_cell.angle_gamma   90.00
#
_symmetry.space_group_name_H-M   'P 1'
#
loop_
_entity.id
_entity.type
_entity.pdbx_description
1 polymer ?
#
loop_
_entity_poly.entity_id
_entity_poly.type
_entity_poly.pdbx_seq_one_letter_code
_entity_poly.pdbx_strand_id
1 'polypeptide(L)'
;MSVSQAHEMPDGRIICTTPAGLTLLDLSGGPTDSELPLFPEVVNLAGGEEVYIHNYDEQNPAGRFTSPYPLDNEWILVSHAPWHDLRGSAYGLYAFHLPTRTMRLVYDDPQRSEVHAVAIAPRAVPHAIPSLLPRDRRATGRIYCNSVFNTDLPFDTSQATYVRVIEGIQMGLSINANAAWRTRELGTTPLHPDGSFHVEVPADVPLRFELLDTDGRVLVHETEFNYVRPGETKGCIGCHEPRQAAPGNTLPRAITFPAVPTLRQRGDPIYMGRPQHPYSTPYRD
;
A
#
# COMPACT_ATOMS: atom_id res chain seq x y z
N MET A 1 3.90 -5.14 -0.99
CA MET A 1 5.26 -4.72 -1.42
C MET A 1 5.50 -3.32 -0.89
N SER A 2 6.56 -3.09 -0.13
CA SER A 2 6.97 -1.74 0.25
C SER A 2 7.77 -1.13 -0.90
N VAL A 3 7.28 0.00 -1.42
CA VAL A 3 8.01 0.82 -2.38
C VAL A 3 8.49 2.05 -1.62
N SER A 4 9.77 2.38 -1.76
CA SER A 4 10.36 3.57 -1.15
C SER A 4 11.16 4.36 -2.19
N GLN A 5 11.27 5.67 -1.98
CA GLN A 5 12.09 6.57 -2.81
C GLN A 5 11.75 6.44 -4.30
N ALA A 6 10.45 6.36 -4.61
CA ALA A 6 9.96 6.19 -5.97
C ALA A 6 10.06 7.47 -6.78
N HIS A 7 10.54 7.35 -8.01
CA HIS A 7 10.58 8.43 -8.99
C HIS A 7 10.16 7.91 -10.36
N GLU A 8 9.35 8.70 -11.08
CA GLU A 8 8.95 8.40 -12.45
C GLU A 8 10.10 8.69 -13.41
N MET A 9 10.40 7.71 -14.27
CA MET A 9 11.35 7.81 -15.38
C MET A 9 10.71 8.51 -16.59
N PRO A 10 11.47 9.10 -17.51
CA PRO A 10 10.93 9.75 -18.71
C PRO A 10 10.05 8.87 -19.60
N ASP A 11 10.17 7.54 -19.50
CA ASP A 11 9.38 6.56 -20.25
C ASP A 11 8.15 6.02 -19.49
N GLY A 12 7.83 6.58 -18.31
CA GLY A 12 6.68 6.20 -17.50
C GLY A 12 6.91 5.02 -16.56
N ARG A 13 8.08 4.36 -16.60
CA ARG A 13 8.48 3.38 -15.57
C ARG A 13 8.75 4.11 -14.26
N ILE A 14 8.75 3.39 -13.14
CA ILE A 14 9.10 3.96 -11.82
C ILE A 14 10.40 3.34 -11.34
N ILE A 15 11.44 4.14 -11.10
CA ILE A 15 12.65 3.69 -10.40
C ILE A 15 12.44 3.85 -8.90
N CYS A 16 12.76 2.83 -8.12
CA CYS A 16 12.53 2.84 -6.67
C CYS A 16 13.44 1.83 -5.95
N THR A 17 13.31 1.78 -4.62
CA THR A 17 13.89 0.72 -3.79
C THR A 17 12.78 -0.14 -3.20
N THR A 18 12.85 -1.45 -3.45
CA THR A 18 11.98 -2.50 -2.92
C THR A 18 12.78 -3.46 -2.05
N PRO A 19 12.16 -4.46 -1.38
CA PRO A 19 12.91 -5.53 -0.72
C PRO A 19 13.87 -6.26 -1.68
N ALA A 20 13.62 -6.27 -2.99
CA ALA A 20 14.52 -6.84 -3.99
C ALA A 20 15.72 -5.92 -4.34
N GLY A 21 15.82 -4.74 -3.73
CA GLY A 21 16.88 -3.76 -3.98
C GLY A 21 16.46 -2.63 -4.91
N LEU A 22 17.39 -2.16 -5.74
CA LEU A 22 17.12 -1.13 -6.76
C LEU A 22 16.31 -1.74 -7.91
N THR A 23 15.14 -1.18 -8.17
CA THR A 23 14.09 -1.86 -8.94
C THR A 23 13.35 -0.88 -9.83
N LEU A 24 13.11 -1.30 -11.08
CA LEU A 24 12.16 -0.63 -11.97
C LEU A 24 10.78 -1.27 -11.80
N LEU A 25 9.73 -0.45 -11.68
CA LEU A 25 8.36 -0.89 -11.77
C LEU A 25 7.80 -0.52 -13.14
N ASP A 26 7.30 -1.53 -13.86
CA ASP A 26 6.54 -1.35 -15.09
C ASP A 26 5.05 -1.53 -14.77
N LEU A 27 4.32 -0.42 -14.71
CA LEU A 27 2.90 -0.41 -14.37
C LEU A 27 2.00 -0.90 -15.53
N SER A 28 2.56 -1.13 -16.72
CA SER A 28 1.83 -1.76 -17.82
C SER A 28 1.71 -3.27 -17.65
N GLY A 29 2.58 -3.89 -16.85
CA GLY A 29 2.51 -5.29 -16.46
C GLY A 29 1.37 -5.58 -15.48
N GLY A 30 0.98 -6.86 -15.38
CA GLY A 30 0.07 -7.31 -14.32
C GLY A 30 0.68 -7.13 -12.93
N PRO A 31 -0.12 -7.18 -11.85
CA PRO A 31 0.35 -6.91 -10.48
C PRO A 31 1.44 -7.86 -9.98
N THR A 32 1.61 -9.03 -10.60
CA THR A 32 2.67 -10.01 -10.29
C THR A 32 3.96 -9.77 -11.08
N ASP A 33 3.88 -9.04 -12.20
CA ASP A 33 4.95 -8.94 -13.19
C ASP A 33 5.45 -7.49 -13.35
N SER A 34 4.97 -6.60 -12.48
CA SER A 34 5.34 -5.18 -12.51
C SER A 34 6.74 -4.93 -11.94
N GLU A 35 7.31 -5.86 -11.16
CA GLU A 35 8.59 -5.66 -10.47
C GLU A 35 9.78 -6.20 -11.30
N LEU A 36 10.70 -5.30 -11.68
CA LEU A 36 11.91 -5.63 -12.44
C LEU A 36 13.14 -5.21 -11.63
N PRO A 37 13.63 -6.08 -10.71
CA PRO A 37 14.87 -5.82 -9.97
C PRO A 37 16.02 -5.61 -10.94
N LEU A 38 16.89 -4.63 -10.71
CA LEU A 38 18.05 -4.40 -11.58
C LEU A 38 19.13 -5.45 -11.38
N PHE A 39 19.14 -6.13 -10.24
CA PHE A 39 20.05 -7.22 -9.92
C PHE A 39 19.24 -8.44 -9.45
N PRO A 40 18.45 -9.09 -10.33
CA PRO A 40 17.62 -10.23 -9.96
C PRO A 40 18.43 -11.43 -9.46
N GLU A 41 19.73 -11.48 -9.77
CA GLU A 41 20.66 -12.47 -9.24
C GLU A 41 21.04 -12.26 -7.76
N VAL A 42 20.75 -11.08 -7.18
CA VAL A 42 21.02 -10.78 -5.78
C VAL A 42 19.84 -11.24 -4.93
N VAL A 43 20.08 -12.23 -4.09
CA VAL A 43 19.06 -12.81 -3.20
C VAL A 43 18.91 -11.91 -1.97
N ASN A 44 18.04 -10.91 -2.06
CA ASN A 44 17.69 -10.06 -0.92
C ASN A 44 16.47 -10.67 -0.19
N LEU A 45 16.68 -11.80 0.49
CA LEU A 45 15.64 -12.46 1.29
C LEU A 45 15.39 -11.66 2.58
N ALA A 46 14.38 -10.80 2.57
CA ALA A 46 13.79 -10.24 3.79
C ALA A 46 12.89 -11.26 4.53
N GLY A 47 13.22 -12.56 4.50
CA GLY A 47 12.26 -13.64 4.75
C GLY A 47 12.71 -14.81 5.64
N GLY A 48 13.79 -14.68 6.42
CA GLY A 48 14.18 -15.68 7.42
C GLY A 48 14.08 -15.12 8.83
N GLU A 49 13.44 -15.84 9.75
CA GLU A 49 13.26 -15.45 11.17
C GLU A 49 14.59 -15.24 11.93
N GLU A 50 15.74 -15.58 11.34
CA GLU A 50 17.06 -15.46 11.97
C GLU A 50 18.03 -14.51 11.26
N VAL A 51 17.75 -14.03 10.02
CA VAL A 51 18.73 -13.27 9.23
C VAL A 51 18.10 -12.06 8.55
N TYR A 52 18.34 -10.88 9.12
CA TYR A 52 18.14 -9.60 8.43
C TYR A 52 19.36 -9.37 7.50
N ILE A 53 19.20 -9.63 6.20
CA ILE A 53 20.30 -9.64 5.21
C ILE A 53 20.95 -8.27 4.98
N HIS A 54 20.37 -7.18 5.50
CA HIS A 54 20.98 -5.85 5.43
C HIS A 54 22.38 -5.72 6.06
N ASN A 55 22.81 -6.72 6.85
CA ASN A 55 24.08 -6.70 7.58
C ASN A 55 25.11 -7.77 7.16
N TYR A 56 24.79 -8.66 6.20
CA TYR A 56 25.74 -9.67 5.72
C TYR A 56 26.21 -9.34 4.30
N ASP A 57 27.21 -8.46 4.24
CA ASP A 57 27.75 -7.87 3.02
C ASP A 57 28.24 -8.91 1.98
N GLU A 58 28.69 -10.09 2.40
CA GLU A 58 29.16 -11.16 1.50
C GLU A 58 28.06 -11.77 0.61
N GLN A 59 26.78 -11.57 0.95
CA GLN A 59 25.63 -12.13 0.21
C GLN A 59 25.01 -11.14 -0.80
N ASN A 60 25.51 -9.91 -0.86
CA ASN A 60 25.07 -8.90 -1.83
C ASN A 60 26.27 -8.29 -2.59
N PRO A 61 26.77 -8.98 -3.64
CA PRO A 61 27.94 -8.52 -4.40
C PRO A 61 27.68 -7.20 -5.15
N ALA A 62 26.41 -6.82 -5.36
CA ALA A 62 26.05 -5.55 -5.98
C ALA A 62 26.10 -4.37 -5.00
N GLY A 63 26.30 -4.62 -3.70
CA GLY A 63 26.28 -3.59 -2.66
C GLY A 63 24.89 -3.01 -2.41
N ARG A 64 24.82 -1.99 -1.56
CA ARG A 64 23.56 -1.35 -1.17
C ARG A 64 23.30 -0.14 -2.05
N PHE A 65 22.04 0.05 -2.44
CA PHE A 65 21.57 1.20 -3.20
C PHE A 65 20.47 1.92 -2.42
N THR A 66 20.45 3.24 -2.51
CA THR A 66 19.34 4.07 -2.01
C THR A 66 19.23 5.35 -2.82
N SER A 67 18.05 5.97 -2.74
CA SER A 67 17.78 7.31 -3.24
C SER A 67 18.03 7.46 -4.75
N PRO A 68 17.44 6.60 -5.59
CA PRO A 68 17.56 6.77 -7.02
C PRO A 68 16.89 8.07 -7.45
N TYR A 69 17.51 8.80 -8.37
CA TYR A 69 16.96 10.01 -8.97
C TYR A 69 17.12 9.95 -10.49
N PRO A 70 16.03 10.00 -11.26
CA PRO A 70 16.07 9.82 -12.71
C PRO A 70 16.79 10.96 -13.42
N LEU A 71 17.55 10.62 -14.46
CA LEU A 71 18.12 11.52 -15.45
C LEU A 71 17.65 11.08 -16.86
N ASP A 72 18.16 11.74 -17.90
CA ASP A 72 17.88 11.38 -19.29
C ASP A 72 18.64 10.13 -19.76
N ASN A 73 18.16 9.51 -20.85
CA ASN A 73 18.82 8.39 -21.54
C ASN A 73 19.14 7.19 -20.63
N GLU A 74 18.18 6.80 -19.79
CA GLU A 74 18.29 5.67 -18.86
C GLU A 74 19.42 5.78 -17.83
N TRP A 75 19.93 6.99 -17.59
CA TRP A 75 20.80 7.28 -16.46
C TRP A 75 19.97 7.65 -15.23
N ILE A 76 20.51 7.31 -14.06
CA ILE A 76 20.02 7.78 -12.77
C ILE A 76 21.21 8.27 -11.94
N LEU A 77 20.97 9.18 -11.00
CA LEU A 77 21.84 9.36 -9.84
C LEU A 77 21.40 8.35 -8.77
N VAL A 78 22.35 7.74 -8.07
CA VAL A 78 22.05 6.80 -7.00
C VAL A 78 23.14 6.87 -5.94
N SER A 79 22.71 6.69 -4.69
CA SER A 79 23.65 6.55 -3.56
C SER A 79 23.99 5.08 -3.42
N HIS A 80 25.28 4.74 -3.48
CA HIS A 80 25.74 3.36 -3.52
C HIS A 80 26.86 3.11 -2.52
N ALA A 81 26.75 1.98 -1.83
CA ALA A 81 27.73 1.46 -0.87
C ALA A 81 28.24 0.11 -1.37
N PRO A 82 29.52 -0.03 -1.74
CA PRO A 82 30.09 -1.33 -2.04
C PRO A 82 30.04 -2.23 -0.81
N TRP A 83 29.75 -3.51 -0.99
CA TRP A 83 29.68 -4.46 0.13
C TRP A 83 31.04 -4.66 0.82
N HIS A 84 32.14 -4.58 0.07
CA HIS A 84 33.49 -4.78 0.59
C HIS A 84 34.10 -3.50 1.18
N ASP A 85 33.35 -2.40 1.21
CA ASP A 85 33.82 -1.11 1.70
C ASP A 85 33.38 -0.90 3.15
N LEU A 86 34.31 -1.14 4.07
CA LEU A 86 34.10 -1.08 5.52
C LEU A 86 34.27 0.34 6.09
N ARG A 87 34.33 1.37 5.26
CA ARG A 87 34.43 2.76 5.71
C ARG A 87 33.22 3.17 6.54
N GLY A 88 33.42 4.11 7.47
CA GLY A 88 32.35 4.69 8.29
C GLY A 88 31.39 5.59 7.50
N SER A 89 31.88 6.19 6.41
CA SER A 89 31.09 6.81 5.35
C SER A 89 30.38 5.71 4.56
N ALA A 90 29.06 5.59 4.71
CA ALA A 90 28.34 4.42 4.20
C ALA A 90 28.11 4.46 2.69
N TYR A 91 27.85 5.63 2.09
CA TYR A 91 27.41 5.76 0.69
C TYR A 91 28.21 6.82 -0.05
N GLY A 92 28.58 6.54 -1.29
CA GLY A 92 29.02 7.53 -2.28
C GLY A 92 27.93 7.81 -3.33
N LEU A 93 28.07 8.91 -4.07
CA LEU A 93 27.17 9.30 -5.14
C LEU A 93 27.69 8.84 -6.52
N TYR A 94 26.84 8.14 -7.26
CA TYR A 94 27.15 7.57 -8.57
C TYR A 94 26.10 7.95 -9.60
N ALA A 95 26.53 8.09 -10.86
CA ALA A 95 25.66 7.99 -12.02
C ALA A 95 25.61 6.53 -12.48
N PHE A 96 24.42 5.96 -12.56
CA PHE A 96 24.17 4.57 -12.91
C PHE A 96 23.37 4.49 -14.21
N HIS A 97 23.85 3.72 -15.18
CA HIS A 97 23.15 3.47 -16.44
C HIS A 97 22.34 2.17 -16.34
N LEU A 98 21.02 2.26 -16.43
CA LEU A 98 20.11 1.14 -16.16
C LEU A 98 20.38 -0.11 -17.04
N PRO A 99 20.51 0.00 -18.38
CA PRO A 99 20.65 -1.18 -19.24
C PRO A 99 21.98 -1.91 -19.08
N THR A 100 23.07 -1.17 -18.92
CA THR A 100 24.43 -1.74 -18.87
C THR A 100 24.95 -1.93 -17.46
N ARG A 101 24.20 -1.46 -16.45
CA ARG A 101 24.57 -1.43 -15.02
C ARG A 101 25.92 -0.74 -14.77
N THR A 102 26.31 0.16 -15.67
CA THR A 102 27.57 0.88 -15.58
C THR A 102 27.46 1.97 -14.54
N MET A 103 28.40 2.00 -13.59
CA MET A 103 28.50 3.04 -12.56
C MET A 103 29.65 3.98 -12.83
N ARG A 104 29.41 5.27 -12.61
CA ARG A 104 30.43 6.33 -12.65
C ARG A 104 30.38 7.09 -11.34
N LEU A 105 31.51 7.18 -10.65
CA LEU A 105 31.61 7.99 -9.44
C LEU A 105 31.37 9.46 -9.79
N VAL A 106 30.46 10.10 -9.07
CA VAL A 106 30.20 11.54 -9.15
C VAL A 106 30.89 12.25 -7.99
N TYR A 107 30.70 11.76 -6.78
CA TYR A 107 31.29 12.32 -5.55
C TYR A 107 31.26 11.30 -4.41
N ASP A 108 32.32 11.22 -3.62
CA ASP A 108 32.43 10.35 -2.43
C ASP A 108 33.41 11.04 -1.47
N ASP A 109 32.91 11.46 -0.31
CA ASP A 109 33.75 11.95 0.79
C ASP A 109 33.96 10.80 1.78
N PRO A 110 35.20 10.33 2.00
CA PRO A 110 35.47 9.20 2.90
C PRO A 110 35.10 9.44 4.37
N GLN A 111 34.65 10.65 4.73
CA GLN A 111 34.18 11.00 6.06
C GLN A 111 32.66 11.19 6.17
N ARG A 112 31.91 11.13 5.05
CA ARG A 112 30.47 11.44 5.00
C ARG A 112 29.71 10.44 4.14
N SER A 113 28.42 10.29 4.40
CA SER A 113 27.55 9.52 3.51
C SER A 113 26.84 10.48 2.56
N GLU A 114 27.00 10.26 1.26
CA GLU A 114 26.31 11.00 0.22
C GLU A 114 24.98 10.32 -0.12
N VAL A 115 23.86 10.99 0.19
CA VAL A 115 22.51 10.46 -0.04
C VAL A 115 21.58 11.51 -0.65
N HIS A 116 20.46 11.07 -1.25
CA HIS A 116 19.37 11.94 -1.71
C HIS A 116 19.80 12.99 -2.75
N ALA A 117 20.64 12.60 -3.71
CA ALA A 117 21.03 13.51 -4.78
C ALA A 117 19.83 13.92 -5.64
N VAL A 118 19.75 15.22 -5.94
CA VAL A 118 18.71 15.82 -6.77
C VAL A 118 19.41 16.69 -7.81
N ALA A 119 19.17 16.40 -9.09
CA ALA A 119 19.69 17.22 -10.16
C ALA A 119 18.94 18.57 -10.21
N ILE A 120 19.70 19.67 -10.32
CA ILE A 120 19.14 20.99 -10.58
C ILE A 120 18.87 21.09 -12.08
N ALA A 121 17.61 20.90 -12.47
CA ALA A 121 17.14 21.00 -13.84
C ALA A 121 15.74 21.63 -13.88
N PRO A 122 15.36 22.27 -15.01
CA PRO A 122 13.97 22.67 -15.24
C PRO A 122 13.04 21.44 -15.11
N ARG A 123 11.92 21.59 -14.41
CA ARG A 123 10.88 20.55 -14.31
C ARG A 123 9.53 21.13 -14.67
N ALA A 124 8.72 20.35 -15.38
CA ALA A 124 7.32 20.70 -15.62
C ALA A 124 6.59 20.83 -14.29
N VAL A 125 5.78 21.88 -14.14
CA VAL A 125 4.92 22.02 -12.96
C VAL A 125 3.87 20.91 -13.02
N PRO A 126 3.76 20.06 -11.99
CA PRO A 126 2.73 19.02 -11.97
C PRO A 126 1.34 19.63 -12.10
N HIS A 127 0.43 18.91 -12.75
CA HIS A 127 -0.96 19.34 -12.86
C HIS A 127 -1.59 19.41 -11.47
N ALA A 128 -2.07 20.60 -11.09
CA ALA A 128 -2.82 20.78 -9.85
C ALA A 128 -4.26 20.27 -10.05
N ILE A 129 -4.60 19.16 -9.40
CA ILE A 129 -5.98 18.66 -9.37
C ILE A 129 -6.74 19.44 -8.29
N PRO A 130 -7.81 20.18 -8.64
CA PRO A 130 -8.59 20.90 -7.64
C PRO A 130 -9.28 19.91 -6.70
N SER A 131 -9.34 20.25 -5.41
CA SER A 131 -10.10 19.46 -4.45
C SER A 131 -11.60 19.59 -4.73
N LEU A 132 -12.27 18.46 -4.91
CA LEU A 132 -13.73 18.36 -4.99
C LEU A 132 -14.38 18.14 -3.61
N LEU A 133 -13.57 18.14 -2.55
CA LEU A 133 -14.07 17.92 -1.20
C LEU A 133 -14.91 19.11 -0.73
N PRO A 134 -15.98 18.85 0.04
CA PRO A 134 -16.70 19.91 0.74
C PRO A 134 -15.75 20.73 1.62
N ARG A 135 -15.97 22.05 1.69
CA ARG A 135 -15.13 22.97 2.49
C ARG A 135 -15.48 22.93 3.98
N ASP A 136 -16.63 22.38 4.35
CA ASP A 136 -17.06 22.21 5.72
C ASP A 136 -16.31 21.05 6.39
N ARG A 137 -15.95 21.25 7.67
CA ARG A 137 -15.24 20.24 8.46
C ARG A 137 -16.20 19.19 8.99
N ARG A 138 -16.66 18.29 8.10
CA ARG A 138 -17.44 17.12 8.51
C ARG A 138 -16.58 16.14 9.30
N ALA A 139 -17.17 15.43 10.25
CA ALA A 139 -16.49 14.38 11.00
C ALA A 139 -16.52 13.01 10.29
N THR A 140 -17.31 12.91 9.22
CA THR A 140 -17.64 11.65 8.54
C THR A 140 -17.50 11.79 7.03
N GLY A 141 -17.40 10.64 6.36
CA GLY A 141 -17.55 10.48 4.91
C GLY A 141 -18.42 9.27 4.61
N ARG A 142 -18.59 8.93 3.34
CA ARG A 142 -19.42 7.81 2.89
C ARG A 142 -18.63 6.87 2.01
N ILE A 143 -18.91 5.57 2.16
CA ILE A 143 -18.39 4.54 1.28
C ILE A 143 -19.57 3.73 0.74
N TYR A 144 -19.57 3.42 -0.55
CA TYR A 144 -20.51 2.49 -1.15
C TYR A 144 -19.80 1.47 -2.04
N CYS A 145 -20.41 0.29 -2.19
CA CYS A 145 -20.01 -0.72 -3.15
C CYS A 145 -21.16 -1.00 -4.12
N ASN A 146 -20.87 -1.08 -5.41
CA ASN A 146 -21.88 -1.39 -6.41
C ASN A 146 -22.42 -2.81 -6.23
N SER A 147 -21.55 -3.80 -6.06
CA SER A 147 -21.93 -5.16 -5.69
C SER A 147 -20.72 -5.94 -5.21
N VAL A 148 -20.79 -6.52 -4.02
CA VAL A 148 -19.74 -7.40 -3.50
C VAL A 148 -19.57 -8.69 -4.31
N PHE A 149 -20.54 -8.99 -5.20
CA PHE A 149 -20.48 -10.14 -6.10
C PHE A 149 -19.61 -9.90 -7.33
N ASN A 150 -19.21 -8.65 -7.59
CA ASN A 150 -18.17 -8.32 -8.56
C ASN A 150 -16.81 -8.57 -7.90
N THR A 151 -16.31 -9.79 -7.94
CA THR A 151 -15.12 -10.20 -7.20
C THR A 151 -14.31 -11.25 -7.95
N ASP A 152 -12.99 -11.15 -7.88
CA ASP A 152 -12.06 -12.20 -8.33
C ASP A 152 -11.59 -13.09 -7.16
N LEU A 153 -12.04 -12.82 -5.93
CA LEU A 153 -11.66 -13.57 -4.74
C LEU A 153 -12.42 -14.91 -4.62
N PRO A 154 -11.75 -15.98 -4.16
CA PRO A 154 -12.35 -17.31 -4.07
C PRO A 154 -13.14 -17.48 -2.76
N PHE A 155 -14.39 -16.99 -2.72
CA PHE A 155 -15.34 -17.26 -1.63
C PHE A 155 -16.74 -17.57 -2.15
N ASP A 156 -17.57 -18.21 -1.32
CA ASP A 156 -18.97 -18.49 -1.66
C ASP A 156 -19.82 -17.22 -1.52
N THR A 157 -20.03 -16.53 -2.65
CA THR A 157 -20.82 -15.31 -2.73
C THR A 157 -22.28 -15.50 -2.34
N SER A 158 -22.83 -16.72 -2.46
CA SER A 158 -24.23 -17.00 -2.12
C SER A 158 -24.51 -16.91 -0.62
N GLN A 159 -23.46 -17.01 0.20
CA GLN A 159 -23.56 -16.87 1.66
C GLN A 159 -23.42 -15.42 2.14
N ALA A 160 -22.90 -14.51 1.30
CA ALA A 160 -22.65 -13.13 1.71
C ALA A 160 -23.95 -12.40 2.04
N THR A 161 -24.10 -12.06 3.32
CA THR A 161 -25.34 -11.50 3.87
C THR A 161 -25.11 -10.12 4.49
N TYR A 162 -23.97 -9.93 5.16
CA TYR A 162 -23.64 -8.66 5.82
C TYR A 162 -22.27 -8.16 5.39
N VAL A 163 -22.07 -6.85 5.54
CA VAL A 163 -20.75 -6.24 5.56
C VAL A 163 -20.51 -5.61 6.92
N ARG A 164 -19.34 -5.91 7.50
CA ARG A 164 -18.86 -5.33 8.75
C ARG A 164 -17.76 -4.32 8.46
N VAL A 165 -17.84 -3.17 9.13
CA VAL A 165 -16.89 -2.07 9.01
C VAL A 165 -15.96 -2.09 10.21
N ILE A 166 -14.65 -2.16 9.94
CA ILE A 166 -13.62 -2.28 10.96
C ILE A 166 -12.69 -1.06 10.90
N GLU A 167 -12.50 -0.38 12.02
CA GLU A 167 -11.48 0.65 12.23
C GLU A 167 -10.14 0.02 12.61
N GLY A 168 -9.06 0.49 12.00
CA GLY A 168 -7.69 0.25 12.44
C GLY A 168 -7.25 1.24 13.52
N ILE A 169 -6.75 0.72 14.65
CA ILE A 169 -6.18 1.54 15.73
C ILE A 169 -4.68 1.25 15.77
N GLN A 170 -3.89 2.24 15.35
CA GLN A 170 -2.44 2.15 15.39
C GLN A 170 -1.96 2.05 16.84
N MET A 171 -1.10 1.07 17.13
CA MET A 171 -0.39 0.97 18.40
C MET A 171 1.02 1.54 18.27
N GLY A 172 1.43 2.35 19.25
CA GLY A 172 2.75 3.00 19.24
C GLY A 172 3.94 2.08 19.49
N LEU A 173 3.72 0.88 20.05
CA LEU A 173 4.77 -0.10 20.33
C LEU A 173 4.29 -1.49 19.95
N SER A 174 5.01 -2.11 19.02
CA SER A 174 4.92 -3.54 18.71
C SER A 174 6.25 -4.17 19.05
N ILE A 175 6.23 -5.31 19.72
CA ILE A 175 7.43 -6.04 20.17
C ILE A 175 8.33 -6.52 19.02
N ASN A 176 7.85 -6.45 17.76
CA ASN A 176 8.56 -6.95 16.58
C ASN A 176 8.79 -5.89 15.49
N ALA A 177 8.74 -4.59 15.79
CA ALA A 177 8.88 -3.48 14.82
C ALA A 177 7.86 -3.45 13.65
N ASN A 178 7.00 -4.46 13.50
CA ASN A 178 5.82 -4.43 12.64
C ASN A 178 4.75 -3.60 13.31
N ALA A 179 4.22 -2.54 12.67
CA ALA A 179 3.12 -1.76 13.22
C ALA A 179 2.01 -2.69 13.75
N ALA A 180 1.78 -2.68 15.06
CA ALA A 180 0.71 -3.47 15.66
C ALA A 180 -0.59 -2.68 15.52
N TRP A 181 -1.60 -3.30 14.93
CA TRP A 181 -2.93 -2.72 14.80
C TRP A 181 -3.87 -3.44 15.76
N ARG A 182 -4.65 -2.68 16.53
CA ARG A 182 -5.91 -3.20 17.09
C ARG A 182 -7.01 -2.92 16.09
N THR A 183 -8.08 -3.67 16.15
CA THR A 183 -9.26 -3.41 15.34
C THR A 183 -10.45 -3.07 16.22
N ARG A 184 -11.29 -2.15 15.77
CA ARG A 184 -12.58 -1.83 16.39
C ARG A 184 -13.70 -2.12 15.40
N GLU A 185 -14.72 -2.84 15.82
CA GLU A 185 -15.94 -2.99 15.03
C GLU A 185 -16.77 -1.70 15.14
N LEU A 186 -16.96 -1.00 14.01
CA LEU A 186 -17.76 0.22 13.93
C LEU A 186 -19.24 -0.05 13.64
N GLY A 187 -19.55 -1.23 13.13
CA GLY A 187 -20.91 -1.67 12.85
C GLY A 187 -20.97 -2.69 11.73
N THR A 188 -22.11 -3.37 11.65
CA THR A 188 -22.43 -4.37 10.64
C THR A 188 -23.75 -3.98 9.97
N THR A 189 -23.79 -3.97 8.65
CA THR A 189 -24.99 -3.64 7.86
C THR A 189 -25.34 -4.79 6.92
N PRO A 190 -26.63 -5.10 6.71
CA PRO A 190 -27.04 -6.06 5.70
C PRO A 190 -26.67 -5.57 4.30
N LEU A 191 -26.33 -6.50 3.43
CA LEU A 191 -26.23 -6.27 2.00
C LEU A 191 -27.63 -6.16 1.40
N HIS A 192 -27.77 -5.34 0.36
CA HIS A 192 -28.96 -5.39 -0.47
C HIS A 192 -28.97 -6.67 -1.34
N PRO A 193 -30.12 -7.08 -1.90
CA PRO A 193 -30.21 -8.29 -2.73
C PRO A 193 -29.29 -8.31 -3.96
N ASP A 194 -28.85 -7.14 -4.43
CA ASP A 194 -27.89 -6.99 -5.52
C ASP A 194 -26.42 -7.01 -5.05
N GLY A 195 -26.18 -7.26 -3.76
CA GLY A 195 -24.86 -7.25 -3.14
C GLY A 195 -24.32 -5.85 -2.83
N SER A 196 -25.11 -4.80 -3.03
CA SER A 196 -24.68 -3.42 -2.77
C SER A 196 -24.74 -3.05 -1.29
N PHE A 197 -23.89 -2.12 -0.85
CA PHE A 197 -23.97 -1.48 0.47
C PHE A 197 -23.59 0.00 0.40
N HIS A 198 -24.05 0.78 1.38
CA HIS A 198 -23.79 2.22 1.49
C HIS A 198 -23.73 2.60 2.98
N VAL A 199 -22.55 3.02 3.43
CA VAL A 199 -22.25 3.29 4.86
C VAL A 199 -21.67 4.67 5.06
N GLU A 200 -21.99 5.28 6.20
CA GLU A 200 -21.36 6.49 6.70
C GLU A 200 -20.31 6.11 7.74
N VAL A 201 -19.08 6.56 7.53
CA VAL A 201 -17.90 6.15 8.31
C VAL A 201 -17.15 7.36 8.85
N PRO A 202 -16.33 7.20 9.92
CA PRO A 202 -15.46 8.28 10.39
C PRO A 202 -14.48 8.73 9.31
N ALA A 203 -14.34 10.04 9.14
CA ALA A 203 -13.36 10.62 8.23
C ALA A 203 -11.94 10.58 8.81
N ASP A 204 -10.93 10.50 7.93
CA ASP A 204 -9.51 10.45 8.27
C ASP A 204 -9.15 9.31 9.26
N VAL A 205 -9.88 8.19 9.15
CA VAL A 205 -9.68 6.96 9.94
C VAL A 205 -9.36 5.81 8.98
N PRO A 206 -8.38 4.94 9.30
CA PRO A 206 -8.13 3.74 8.52
C PRO A 206 -9.25 2.71 8.77
N LEU A 207 -9.85 2.22 7.70
CA LEU A 207 -11.03 1.37 7.68
C LEU A 207 -10.79 0.16 6.79
N ARG A 208 -11.43 -0.97 7.09
CA ARG A 208 -11.47 -2.15 6.23
C ARG A 208 -12.83 -2.82 6.33
N PHE A 209 -13.17 -3.63 5.33
CA PHE A 209 -14.45 -4.33 5.26
C PHE A 209 -14.30 -5.85 5.41
N GLU A 210 -15.30 -6.48 6.03
CA GLU A 210 -15.44 -7.94 6.12
C GLU A 210 -16.82 -8.34 5.58
N LEU A 211 -16.87 -9.31 4.67
CA LEU A 211 -18.14 -9.90 4.24
C LEU A 211 -18.46 -11.09 5.13
N LEU A 212 -19.70 -11.15 5.60
CA LEU A 212 -20.15 -12.15 6.57
C LEU A 212 -21.30 -13.00 6.04
N ASP A 213 -21.33 -14.25 6.49
CA ASP A 213 -22.49 -15.15 6.33
C ASP A 213 -23.63 -14.80 7.32
N THR A 214 -24.71 -15.59 7.28
CA THR A 214 -25.86 -15.42 8.20
C THR A 214 -25.52 -15.66 9.66
N ASP A 215 -24.47 -16.44 9.95
CA ASP A 215 -24.01 -16.78 11.29
C ASP A 215 -22.96 -15.78 11.82
N GLY A 216 -22.56 -14.81 11.00
CA GLY A 216 -21.57 -13.79 11.30
C GLY A 216 -20.12 -14.24 11.08
N ARG A 217 -19.89 -15.35 10.38
CA ARG A 217 -18.55 -15.82 10.01
C ARG A 217 -18.02 -15.00 8.84
N VAL A 218 -16.72 -14.70 8.88
CA VAL A 218 -16.05 -13.96 7.81
C VAL A 218 -15.85 -14.88 6.60
N LEU A 219 -16.46 -14.51 5.48
CA LEU A 219 -16.27 -15.16 4.18
C LEU A 219 -14.99 -14.65 3.50
N VAL A 220 -14.78 -13.34 3.57
CA VAL A 220 -13.58 -12.66 3.05
C VAL A 220 -13.39 -11.33 3.79
N HIS A 221 -12.15 -10.87 3.87
CA HIS A 221 -11.80 -9.62 4.53
C HIS A 221 -10.78 -8.83 3.69
N GLU A 222 -10.89 -7.50 3.72
CA GLU A 222 -9.85 -6.64 3.18
C GLU A 222 -8.60 -6.67 4.09
N THR A 223 -7.43 -6.76 3.44
CA THR A 223 -6.12 -6.76 4.09
C THR A 223 -5.52 -5.37 4.22
N GLU A 224 -5.94 -4.45 3.36
CA GLU A 224 -5.50 -3.05 3.30
C GLU A 224 -6.49 -2.12 4.00
N PHE A 225 -5.98 -0.98 4.46
CA PHE A 225 -6.82 0.09 4.99
C PHE A 225 -7.26 1.05 3.89
N ASN A 226 -8.56 1.24 3.80
CA ASN A 226 -9.23 2.35 3.15
C ASN A 226 -9.38 3.55 4.10
N TYR A 227 -9.68 4.72 3.54
CA TYR A 227 -10.11 5.89 4.30
C TYR A 227 -10.96 6.78 3.41
N VAL A 228 -11.67 7.71 4.04
CA VAL A 228 -12.36 8.82 3.38
C VAL A 228 -11.98 10.14 4.05
N ARG A 229 -11.91 11.19 3.26
CA ARG A 229 -11.76 12.58 3.74
C ARG A 229 -13.10 13.10 4.28
N PRO A 230 -13.09 14.17 5.10
CA PRO A 230 -14.29 14.86 5.54
C PRO A 230 -15.28 15.16 4.41
N GLY A 231 -16.47 14.58 4.47
CA GLY A 231 -17.54 14.77 3.49
C GLY A 231 -17.34 14.09 2.14
N GLU A 232 -16.26 13.34 1.95
CA GLU A 232 -16.03 12.54 0.75
C GLU A 232 -17.06 11.43 0.61
N THR A 233 -17.44 11.12 -0.62
CA THR A 233 -18.16 9.88 -0.95
C THR A 233 -17.27 9.08 -1.89
N LYS A 234 -16.80 7.92 -1.42
CA LYS A 234 -15.90 7.03 -2.16
C LYS A 234 -16.68 5.77 -2.56
N GLY A 235 -16.50 5.30 -3.79
CA GLY A 235 -17.17 4.12 -4.31
C GLY A 235 -16.19 3.05 -4.79
N CYS A 236 -16.53 1.77 -4.62
CA CYS A 236 -15.92 0.66 -5.35
C CYS A 236 -16.97 -0.05 -6.22
N ILE A 237 -16.51 -0.67 -7.31
CA ILE A 237 -17.38 -1.42 -8.23
C ILE A 237 -17.65 -2.81 -7.66
N GLY A 238 -16.68 -3.34 -6.92
CA GLY A 238 -16.69 -4.71 -6.43
C GLY A 238 -15.89 -4.93 -5.15
N CYS A 239 -15.69 -6.20 -4.84
CA CYS A 239 -14.78 -6.65 -3.80
C CYS A 239 -13.52 -7.19 -4.48
N HIS A 240 -12.50 -6.33 -4.63
CA HIS A 240 -11.23 -6.68 -5.25
C HIS A 240 -11.36 -7.04 -6.75
N GLU A 241 -12.15 -6.23 -7.46
CA GLU A 241 -12.36 -6.25 -8.90
C GLU A 241 -11.13 -5.79 -9.71
N PRO A 242 -11.07 -6.08 -11.03
CA PRO A 242 -10.02 -5.55 -11.89
C PRO A 242 -9.97 -4.02 -11.84
N ARG A 243 -8.78 -3.45 -11.62
CA ARG A 243 -8.58 -1.98 -11.46
C ARG A 243 -9.05 -1.15 -12.65
N GLN A 244 -9.05 -1.72 -13.85
CA GLN A 244 -9.46 -1.05 -15.08
C GLN A 244 -10.92 -1.35 -15.46
N ALA A 245 -11.66 -2.09 -14.63
CA ALA A 245 -13.07 -2.31 -14.85
C ALA A 245 -13.83 -0.99 -14.75
N ALA A 246 -14.70 -0.73 -15.71
CA ALA A 246 -15.70 0.31 -15.59
C ALA A 246 -16.90 -0.25 -14.80
N PRO A 247 -17.60 0.57 -13.99
CA PRO A 247 -18.85 0.15 -13.42
C PRO A 247 -19.85 -0.21 -14.53
N GLY A 248 -20.62 -1.26 -14.33
CA GLY A 248 -21.79 -1.51 -15.17
C GLY A 248 -22.76 -0.32 -15.14
N ASN A 249 -23.57 -0.16 -16.18
CA ASN A 249 -24.59 0.90 -16.23
C ASN A 249 -25.83 0.52 -15.39
N THR A 250 -25.61 0.27 -14.10
CA THR A 250 -26.63 -0.09 -13.12
C THR A 250 -26.48 0.81 -11.91
N LEU A 251 -27.61 1.29 -11.39
CA LEU A 251 -27.64 2.05 -10.14
C LEU A 251 -27.65 1.05 -8.98
N PRO A 252 -26.63 1.01 -8.11
CA PRO A 252 -26.64 0.14 -6.95
C PRO A 252 -27.83 0.46 -6.06
N ARG A 253 -28.54 -0.57 -5.59
CA ARG A 253 -29.73 -0.35 -4.76
C ARG A 253 -29.39 0.42 -3.49
N ALA A 254 -28.23 0.16 -2.87
CA ALA A 254 -27.81 0.80 -1.62
C ALA A 254 -27.77 2.32 -1.67
N ILE A 255 -27.38 2.93 -2.80
CA ILE A 255 -27.28 4.39 -2.90
C ILE A 255 -28.65 5.08 -3.06
N THR A 256 -29.72 4.31 -3.27
CA THR A 256 -31.10 4.84 -3.21
C THR A 256 -31.61 4.99 -1.77
N PHE A 257 -30.86 4.49 -0.80
CA PHE A 257 -31.13 4.63 0.63
C PHE A 257 -30.09 5.53 1.31
N PRO A 258 -30.44 6.17 2.44
CA PRO A 258 -29.47 6.85 3.28
C PRO A 258 -28.33 5.92 3.69
N ALA A 259 -27.12 6.46 3.79
CA ALA A 259 -25.97 5.73 4.28
C ALA A 259 -26.21 5.21 5.70
N VAL A 260 -25.92 3.93 5.96
CA VAL A 260 -26.06 3.34 7.29
C VAL A 260 -24.89 3.82 8.16
N PRO A 261 -25.14 4.45 9.33
CA PRO A 261 -24.06 4.97 10.16
C PRO A 261 -23.28 3.83 10.83
N THR A 262 -22.00 3.69 10.47
CA THR A 262 -21.02 2.81 11.12
C THR A 262 -19.95 3.68 11.76
N LEU A 263 -20.38 4.41 12.79
CA LEU A 263 -19.57 5.37 13.53
C LEU A 263 -19.18 4.81 14.90
N ARG A 264 -18.09 5.32 15.46
CA ARG A 264 -17.63 4.93 16.80
C ARG A 264 -18.73 5.14 17.84
N GLN A 265 -19.01 4.13 18.64
CA GLN A 265 -19.94 4.18 19.77
C GLN A 265 -19.24 3.83 21.08
N ARG A 266 -19.90 4.18 22.18
CA ARG A 266 -19.43 3.80 23.51
C ARG A 266 -19.67 2.31 23.71
N GLY A 267 -18.60 1.56 23.93
CA GLY A 267 -18.66 0.11 24.15
C GLY A 267 -18.34 -0.73 22.92
N ASP A 268 -17.90 -0.10 21.82
CA ASP A 268 -17.48 -0.84 20.63
C ASP A 268 -16.46 -1.94 20.98
N PRO A 269 -16.64 -3.16 20.45
CA PRO A 269 -15.67 -4.22 20.60
C PRO A 269 -14.32 -3.80 20.01
N ILE A 270 -13.27 -3.83 20.84
CA ILE A 270 -11.88 -3.63 20.40
C ILE A 270 -11.18 -4.97 20.51
N TYR A 271 -10.78 -5.52 19.36
CA TYR A 271 -10.06 -6.77 19.28
C TYR A 271 -8.56 -6.50 19.36
N MET A 272 -7.91 -7.20 20.28
CA MET A 272 -6.47 -7.28 20.40
C MET A 272 -5.99 -8.40 19.50
N GLY A 273 -5.10 -8.10 18.54
CA GLY A 273 -4.44 -9.14 17.76
C GLY A 273 -3.75 -10.14 18.69
N ARG A 274 -3.80 -11.43 18.34
CA ARG A 274 -2.96 -12.42 19.03
C ARG A 274 -1.53 -12.24 18.50
N PRO A 275 -0.48 -12.40 19.32
CA PRO A 275 0.92 -12.28 18.86
C PRO A 275 1.25 -13.17 17.64
N GLN A 276 0.51 -14.28 17.47
CA GLN A 276 0.68 -15.26 16.40
C GLN A 276 -0.26 -15.04 15.20
N HIS A 277 -1.28 -14.18 15.35
CA HIS A 277 -2.23 -13.82 14.28
C HIS A 277 -2.37 -12.29 14.27
N PRO A 278 -1.54 -11.58 13.49
CA PRO A 278 -1.53 -10.12 13.45
C PRO A 278 -2.84 -9.53 12.89
N TYR A 279 -3.63 -10.34 12.18
CA TYR A 279 -4.95 -9.97 11.71
C TYR A 279 -5.99 -10.26 12.81
N SER A 280 -6.49 -9.18 13.41
CA SER A 280 -7.47 -9.20 14.50
C SER A 280 -8.87 -9.42 13.91
N THR A 281 -9.15 -10.63 13.45
CA THR A 281 -10.48 -11.02 12.94
C THR A 281 -11.25 -11.68 14.10
N PRO A 282 -12.49 -11.25 14.40
CA PRO A 282 -13.35 -11.98 15.31
C PRO A 282 -13.72 -13.33 14.66
N TYR A 283 -13.12 -14.43 15.12
CA TYR A 283 -13.57 -15.77 14.77
C TYR A 283 -14.53 -16.28 15.84
N ARG A 284 -15.68 -16.82 15.43
CA ARG A 284 -16.49 -17.70 16.28
C ARG A 284 -16.07 -19.12 15.95
N ASP A 285 -15.54 -19.83 16.96
CA ASP A 285 -15.29 -21.27 16.89
C ASP A 285 -16.58 -22.06 16.59
#